data_AF-A6LJY8-F1
#
_entry.id   AF-A6LJY8-F1
#
_cell.length_a   1.000
_cell.length_b   1.000
_cell.length_c   1.000
_cell.angle_alpha   90.00
_cell.angle_beta   90.00
_cell.angle_gamma   90.00
#
_symmetry.space_group_name_H-M   'P 1'
#
loop_
_entity.id
_entity.type
_entity.pdbx_description
1 polymer ?
#
loop_
_entity_poly.entity_id
_entity_poly.type
_entity_poly.pdbx_seq_one_letter_code
_entity_poly.pdbx_strand_id
1 'polypeptide(L)'
;MDEIKKVLESLKKGEISVEDAEALIKAIKEKENEEKRGYDFYETNNSEEPIMGDVTVIEEGEEFKGDLNIVNGEAIIRGKVLGDCSVVFGELTFSGEIDGDLNVVGSKVNWEGGVIHGGLNVVSCKEKGTPPKVYGGLTRVNNLFLKGIFKIIKPFMSGFEVKKGNFRKKKKHDVLIVDDIFKTDDDIEAEKVIVNGFFEGNSITAEHLEVLGKANCSDLRVNNIKVMGKVNCNNISSEEITVLGALHGKNISAENMEIKGGVSCDDVNVETLKVSGTLKCRNINAEDIEVDENAAISTGNVTAEDIILNGTLNAGFVHCETISGNGKLNTGGLSCEENNLK
;
A
#
# COMPACT_ATOMS: atom_id res chain seq x y z
N MET A 1 22.79 -29.88 18.54
CA MET A 1 22.11 -30.69 19.60
C MET A 1 21.36 -29.86 20.66
N ASP A 2 21.88 -28.72 21.15
CA ASP A 2 21.19 -27.88 22.16
C ASP A 2 19.91 -27.18 21.67
N GLU A 3 19.81 -26.89 20.37
CA GLU A 3 18.65 -26.20 19.80
C GLU A 3 17.38 -27.09 19.77
N ILE A 4 17.54 -28.38 19.45
CA ILE A 4 16.43 -29.35 19.47
C ILE A 4 15.85 -29.49 20.87
N LYS A 5 16.71 -29.44 21.90
CA LYS A 5 16.27 -29.53 23.31
C LYS A 5 15.40 -28.33 23.71
N LYS A 6 15.74 -27.12 23.25
CA LYS A 6 14.92 -25.92 23.47
C LYS A 6 13.55 -26.02 22.79
N VAL A 7 13.49 -26.57 21.58
CA VAL A 7 12.22 -26.80 20.86
C VAL A 7 11.32 -27.77 21.63
N LEU A 8 11.88 -28.88 22.15
CA LEU A 8 11.12 -29.85 22.93
C LEU A 8 10.65 -29.29 24.29
N GLU A 9 11.43 -28.42 24.91
CA GLU A 9 11.03 -27.74 26.15
C GLU A 9 9.87 -26.75 25.93
N SER A 10 9.88 -26.01 24.83
CA SER A 10 8.76 -25.13 24.45
C SER A 10 7.50 -25.92 24.06
N LEU A 11 7.65 -27.07 23.40
CA LEU A 11 6.54 -27.99 23.13
C LEU A 11 5.91 -28.50 24.44
N LYS A 12 6.75 -28.92 25.40
CA LYS A 12 6.30 -29.41 26.71
C LYS A 12 5.57 -28.35 27.53
N LYS A 13 5.91 -27.07 27.34
CA LYS A 13 5.23 -25.92 27.97
C LYS A 13 3.95 -25.51 27.24
N GLY A 14 3.64 -26.10 26.08
CA GLY A 14 2.51 -25.74 25.24
C GLY A 14 2.67 -24.39 24.53
N GLU A 15 3.90 -23.88 24.42
CA GLU A 15 4.21 -22.61 23.76
C GLU A 15 4.17 -22.73 22.22
N ILE A 16 4.31 -23.96 21.71
CA ILE A 16 4.27 -24.29 20.28
C ILE A 16 3.48 -25.58 20.07
N SER A 17 2.89 -25.74 18.88
CA SER A 17 2.20 -26.97 18.50
C SER A 17 3.18 -28.12 18.19
N VAL A 18 2.66 -29.34 18.12
CA VAL A 18 3.48 -30.53 17.77
C VAL A 18 4.00 -30.38 16.34
N GLU A 19 3.16 -29.87 15.44
CA GLU A 19 3.47 -29.61 14.04
C GLU A 19 4.60 -28.57 13.90
N ASP A 20 4.57 -27.50 14.70
CA ASP A 20 5.63 -26.49 14.72
C ASP A 20 6.96 -27.05 15.25
N ALA A 21 6.91 -27.91 16.27
CA ALA A 21 8.09 -28.55 16.81
C ALA A 21 8.75 -29.50 15.80
N GLU A 22 7.95 -30.27 15.05
CA GLU A 22 8.45 -31.17 14.00
C GLU A 22 9.13 -30.39 12.86
N ALA A 23 8.51 -29.29 12.40
CA ALA A 23 9.07 -28.44 11.36
C ALA A 23 10.40 -27.79 11.79
N LEU A 24 10.48 -27.30 13.03
CA LEU A 24 11.70 -26.70 13.59
C LEU A 24 12.83 -27.72 13.74
N ILE A 25 12.52 -28.93 14.21
CA ILE A 25 13.52 -29.99 14.35
C ILE A 25 14.04 -30.44 12.98
N LYS A 26 13.17 -30.50 11.97
CA LYS A 26 13.56 -30.82 10.59
C LYS A 26 14.53 -29.78 10.03
N ALA A 27 14.22 -28.49 10.19
CA ALA A 27 15.07 -27.40 9.72
C ALA A 27 16.45 -27.38 10.41
N ILE A 28 16.52 -27.64 11.72
CA ILE A 28 17.80 -27.71 12.45
C ILE A 28 18.67 -28.85 11.92
N LYS A 29 18.08 -30.01 11.63
CA LYS A 29 18.82 -31.16 11.07
C LYS A 29 19.28 -30.94 9.62
N GLU A 30 18.50 -30.21 8.82
CA GLU A 30 18.88 -29.85 7.45
C GLU A 30 20.06 -28.86 7.46
N LYS A 31 20.04 -27.87 8.35
CA LYS A 31 21.14 -26.92 8.55
C LYS A 31 22.43 -27.60 9.03
N GLU A 32 22.36 -28.50 10.01
CA GLU A 32 23.52 -29.28 10.48
C GLU A 32 24.11 -30.19 9.37
N ASN A 33 23.33 -30.53 8.34
CA ASN A 33 23.80 -31.29 7.17
C ASN A 33 24.41 -30.40 6.07
N GLU A 34 23.97 -29.15 5.94
CA GLU A 34 24.54 -28.16 5.00
C GLU A 34 25.89 -27.64 5.50
N GLU A 35 26.04 -27.40 6.81
CA GLU A 35 27.31 -26.99 7.41
C GLU A 35 28.42 -28.06 7.28
N LYS A 36 28.05 -29.34 7.11
CA LYS A 36 29.01 -30.43 6.82
C LYS A 36 29.40 -30.54 5.34
N ARG A 37 28.71 -29.84 4.43
CA ARG A 37 28.95 -29.90 2.98
C ARG A 37 29.72 -28.70 2.43
N GLY A 38 29.99 -27.67 3.23
CA GLY A 38 30.80 -26.51 2.85
C GLY A 38 32.30 -26.71 3.10
N TYR A 39 32.93 -27.69 2.44
CA TYR A 39 34.39 -27.77 2.30
C TYR A 39 34.68 -28.04 0.83
N ASP A 40 34.98 -26.97 0.10
CA ASP A 40 35.89 -26.86 -1.05
C ASP A 40 35.44 -25.74 -2.03
N PHE A 41 36.36 -24.78 -2.24
CA PHE A 41 36.52 -23.90 -3.41
C PHE A 41 35.50 -22.76 -3.68
N TYR A 42 35.84 -21.50 -4.03
CA TYR A 42 37.07 -20.77 -4.42
C TYR A 42 37.09 -19.36 -3.79
N GLU A 43 38.31 -18.87 -3.52
CA GLU A 43 38.65 -17.46 -3.25
C GLU A 43 38.29 -16.54 -4.42
N THR A 44 37.62 -15.42 -4.14
CA THR A 44 37.89 -14.11 -4.78
C THR A 44 37.43 -12.97 -3.85
N ASN A 45 38.31 -11.97 -3.75
CA ASN A 45 38.40 -10.92 -2.75
C ASN A 45 37.31 -9.83 -2.78
N ASN A 46 37.06 -9.28 -1.58
CA ASN A 46 36.41 -8.01 -1.23
C ASN A 46 34.88 -7.95 -1.13
N SER A 47 34.25 -8.89 -0.43
CA SER A 47 33.07 -8.54 0.38
C SER A 47 33.57 -8.24 1.79
N GLU A 48 33.57 -6.96 2.19
CA GLU A 48 33.91 -6.58 3.56
C GLU A 48 32.94 -7.25 4.53
N GLU A 49 33.48 -7.95 5.53
CA GLU A 49 32.67 -8.62 6.54
C GLU A 49 31.80 -7.59 7.28
N PRO A 50 30.55 -7.92 7.61
CA PRO A 50 29.67 -7.01 8.34
C PRO A 50 30.29 -6.64 9.69
N ILE A 51 30.32 -5.35 10.01
CA ILE A 51 30.81 -4.86 11.31
C ILE A 51 29.74 -5.23 12.36
N MET A 52 30.10 -6.13 13.28
CA MET A 52 29.19 -6.62 14.32
C MET A 52 29.53 -6.02 15.69
N GLY A 53 28.57 -5.33 16.30
CA GLY A 53 28.64 -4.94 17.72
C GLY A 53 29.53 -3.75 18.07
N ASP A 54 30.27 -3.18 17.12
CA ASP A 54 31.16 -2.03 17.33
C ASP A 54 30.47 -0.69 17.04
N VAL A 55 31.05 0.39 17.59
CA VAL A 55 30.71 1.77 17.25
C VAL A 55 31.51 2.17 16.01
N THR A 56 30.81 2.46 14.92
CA THR A 56 31.41 2.98 13.68
C THR A 56 31.16 4.48 13.59
N VAL A 57 32.23 5.26 13.50
CA VAL A 57 32.18 6.72 13.38
C VAL A 57 32.85 7.14 12.09
N ILE A 58 32.16 7.95 11.28
CA ILE A 58 32.70 8.65 10.11
C ILE A 58 32.56 10.14 10.40
N GLU A 59 33.67 10.79 10.74
CA GLU A 59 33.68 12.18 11.20
C GLU A 59 33.49 13.19 10.06
N GLU A 60 33.16 14.44 10.40
CA GLU A 60 33.06 15.51 9.42
C GLU A 60 34.38 15.71 8.67
N GLY A 61 34.32 15.72 7.33
CA GLY A 61 35.49 15.79 6.46
C GLY A 61 36.16 14.44 6.16
N GLU A 62 35.74 13.35 6.79
CA GLU A 62 36.17 12.00 6.44
C GLU A 62 35.37 11.42 5.28
N GLU A 63 36.02 10.56 4.49
CA GLU A 63 35.41 9.86 3.37
C GLU A 63 35.65 8.35 3.51
N PHE A 64 34.57 7.58 3.56
CA PHE A 64 34.58 6.13 3.53
C PHE A 64 34.27 5.63 2.11
N LYS A 65 35.04 4.66 1.62
CA LYS A 65 34.87 4.07 0.27
C LYS A 65 34.46 2.62 0.39
N GLY A 66 33.29 2.30 -0.16
CA GLY A 66 32.71 0.95 -0.09
C GLY A 66 31.36 0.94 0.63
N ASP A 67 30.78 -0.25 0.72
CA ASP A 67 29.47 -0.44 1.34
C ASP A 67 29.62 -0.61 2.85
N LEU A 68 28.88 0.18 3.61
CA LEU A 68 28.90 0.16 5.07
C LEU A 68 27.79 -0.74 5.60
N ASN A 69 28.14 -1.87 6.20
CA ASN A 69 27.18 -2.82 6.77
C ASN A 69 27.36 -2.95 8.27
N ILE A 70 26.41 -2.42 9.04
CA ILE A 70 26.42 -2.41 10.51
C ILE A 70 25.23 -3.23 11.03
N VAL A 71 25.54 -4.25 11.82
CA VAL A 71 24.52 -5.12 12.43
C VAL A 71 24.70 -5.11 13.95
N ASN A 72 23.64 -4.77 14.68
CA ASN A 72 23.62 -4.73 16.15
C ASN A 72 24.72 -3.83 16.75
N GLY A 73 25.05 -2.72 16.07
CA GLY A 73 26.06 -1.74 16.47
C GLY A 73 25.54 -0.31 16.44
N GLU A 74 26.44 0.64 16.70
CA GLU A 74 26.14 2.08 16.63
C GLU A 74 26.87 2.71 15.43
N ALA A 75 26.15 3.52 14.67
CA ALA A 75 26.65 4.24 13.50
C ALA A 75 26.51 5.75 13.73
N ILE A 76 27.62 6.49 13.68
CA ILE A 76 27.64 7.95 13.70
C ILE A 76 28.25 8.43 12.39
N ILE A 77 27.41 8.91 11.46
CA ILE A 77 27.82 9.29 10.11
C ILE A 77 27.66 10.80 9.94
N ARG A 78 28.77 11.52 10.07
CA ARG A 78 28.89 12.97 9.84
C ARG A 78 29.66 13.32 8.56
N GLY A 79 30.56 12.43 8.11
CA GLY A 79 31.32 12.56 6.87
C GLY A 79 30.60 12.01 5.64
N LYS A 80 31.39 11.58 4.64
CA LYS A 80 30.89 11.09 3.35
C LYS A 80 31.08 9.58 3.19
N VAL A 81 30.06 8.88 2.71
CA VAL A 81 30.10 7.46 2.32
C VAL A 81 29.94 7.35 0.81
N LEU A 82 30.92 6.75 0.14
CA LEU A 82 30.91 6.45 -1.30
C LEU A 82 30.52 4.98 -1.52
N GLY A 83 29.24 4.67 -1.29
CA GLY A 83 28.67 3.33 -1.35
C GLY A 83 27.34 3.24 -0.63
N ASP A 84 26.77 2.04 -0.58
CA ASP A 84 25.51 1.79 0.12
C ASP A 84 25.75 1.65 1.63
N CYS A 85 24.79 2.08 2.43
CA CYS A 85 24.84 1.97 3.89
C CYS A 85 23.66 1.17 4.41
N SER A 86 23.92 0.14 5.21
CA SER A 86 22.91 -0.69 5.86
C SER A 86 23.13 -0.73 7.37
N VAL A 87 22.15 -0.27 8.14
CA VAL A 87 22.14 -0.33 9.61
C VAL A 87 20.96 -1.18 10.08
N VAL A 88 21.25 -2.33 10.68
CA VAL A 88 20.24 -3.34 11.05
C VAL A 88 20.31 -3.63 12.54
N PHE A 89 19.19 -3.48 13.23
CA PHE A 89 19.03 -3.66 14.68
C PHE A 89 20.01 -2.86 15.55
N GLY A 90 20.36 -1.64 15.13
CA GLY A 90 21.36 -0.80 15.78
C GLY A 90 20.86 0.59 16.19
N GLU A 91 21.79 1.51 16.37
CA GLU A 91 21.54 2.94 16.54
C GLU A 91 22.24 3.73 15.42
N LEU A 92 21.54 4.68 14.81
CA LEU A 92 22.08 5.55 13.75
C LEU A 92 21.92 7.01 14.14
N THR A 93 23.02 7.76 14.13
CA THR A 93 23.04 9.23 14.11
C THR A 93 23.58 9.71 12.77
N PHE A 94 22.77 10.49 12.04
CA PHE A 94 23.09 10.86 10.65
C PHE A 94 23.01 12.36 10.41
N SER A 95 24.12 12.96 9.97
CA SER A 95 24.21 14.34 9.46
C SER A 95 25.05 14.47 8.18
N GLY A 96 25.60 13.36 7.67
CA GLY A 96 26.59 13.35 6.58
C GLY A 96 26.00 13.25 5.18
N GLU A 97 26.81 12.72 4.25
CA GLU A 97 26.46 12.52 2.85
C GLU A 97 26.66 11.05 2.44
N ILE A 98 25.66 10.44 1.79
CA ILE A 98 25.75 9.09 1.22
C ILE A 98 25.55 9.16 -0.29
N ASP A 99 26.55 8.68 -1.04
CA ASP A 99 26.51 8.53 -2.50
C ASP A 99 26.11 7.09 -2.87
N GLY A 100 24.90 6.72 -2.44
CA GLY A 100 24.35 5.36 -2.49
C GLY A 100 23.02 5.27 -1.73
N ASP A 101 22.51 4.06 -1.54
CA ASP A 101 21.29 3.80 -0.79
C ASP A 101 21.56 3.71 0.72
N LEU A 102 20.63 4.22 1.55
CA LEU A 102 20.64 4.05 3.00
C LEU A 102 19.47 3.15 3.43
N ASN A 103 19.79 1.97 3.94
CA ASN A 103 18.87 0.99 4.48
C ASN A 103 18.98 0.95 6.00
N VAL A 104 17.87 1.19 6.70
CA VAL A 104 17.82 1.19 8.16
C VAL A 104 16.66 0.32 8.63
N VAL A 105 16.97 -0.75 9.35
CA VAL A 105 15.97 -1.75 9.75
C VAL A 105 16.03 -1.97 11.26
N GLY A 106 14.87 -1.91 11.93
CA GLY A 106 14.75 -2.25 13.35
C GLY A 106 15.59 -1.41 14.29
N SER A 107 15.98 -0.20 13.89
CA SER A 107 17.00 0.62 14.58
C SER A 107 16.41 1.87 15.25
N LYS A 108 17.13 2.46 16.21
CA LYS A 108 16.83 3.82 16.67
C LYS A 108 17.59 4.81 15.79
N VAL A 109 16.91 5.82 15.29
CA VAL A 109 17.49 6.76 14.34
C VAL A 109 17.34 8.19 14.83
N ASN A 110 18.47 8.89 14.91
CA ASN A 110 18.57 10.32 15.20
C ASN A 110 19.02 11.06 13.94
N TRP A 111 18.09 11.75 13.29
CA TRP A 111 18.35 12.54 12.10
C TRP A 111 18.79 13.96 12.48
N GLU A 112 19.93 14.41 11.95
CA GLU A 112 20.51 15.75 12.14
C GLU A 112 20.64 16.51 10.81
N GLY A 113 19.86 16.13 9.79
CA GLY A 113 19.95 16.62 8.42
C GLY A 113 20.73 15.67 7.51
N GLY A 114 21.58 16.22 6.65
CA GLY A 114 22.40 15.46 5.70
C GLY A 114 21.76 15.22 4.33
N VAL A 115 22.47 14.50 3.48
CA VAL A 115 22.12 14.26 2.07
C VAL A 115 22.31 12.80 1.70
N ILE A 116 21.32 12.22 1.02
CA ILE A 116 21.38 10.87 0.46
C ILE A 116 21.09 10.97 -1.03
N HIS A 117 22.06 10.61 -1.86
CA HIS A 117 21.92 10.68 -3.32
C HIS A 117 21.15 9.50 -3.90
N GLY A 118 21.19 8.34 -3.24
CA GLY A 118 20.36 7.17 -3.53
C GLY A 118 19.04 7.15 -2.78
N GLY A 119 18.47 5.95 -2.60
CA GLY A 119 17.24 5.70 -1.88
C GLY A 119 17.43 5.63 -0.36
N LEU A 120 16.39 5.97 0.39
CA LEU A 120 16.31 5.82 1.84
C LEU A 120 15.20 4.83 2.18
N ASN A 121 15.57 3.67 2.74
CA ASN A 121 14.62 2.66 3.21
C ASN A 121 14.71 2.57 4.74
N VAL A 122 13.63 2.93 5.44
CA VAL A 122 13.54 2.87 6.90
C VAL A 122 12.41 1.93 7.30
N VAL A 123 12.73 0.83 7.95
CA VAL A 123 11.77 -0.24 8.28
C VAL A 123 11.79 -0.50 9.78
N SER A 124 10.62 -0.40 10.43
CA SER A 124 10.42 -0.69 11.86
C SER A 124 11.39 0.06 12.78
N CYS A 125 11.68 1.32 12.47
CA CYS A 125 12.64 2.14 13.23
C CYS A 125 11.94 3.11 14.19
N LYS A 126 12.66 3.54 15.23
CA LYS A 126 12.24 4.66 16.08
C LYS A 126 13.02 5.90 15.65
N GLU A 127 12.40 6.76 14.85
CA GLU A 127 13.02 7.95 14.28
C GLU A 127 12.75 9.21 15.12
N LYS A 128 13.72 10.12 15.20
CA LYS A 128 13.58 11.49 15.73
C LYS A 128 14.50 12.45 14.99
N GLY A 129 14.24 13.76 15.09
CA GLY A 129 15.12 14.80 14.57
C GLY A 129 14.74 15.33 13.18
N THR A 130 15.71 15.95 12.49
CA THR A 130 15.52 16.61 11.19
C THR A 130 15.93 15.66 10.07
N PRO A 131 15.01 15.18 9.22
CA PRO A 131 15.31 14.18 8.20
C PRO A 131 16.26 14.70 7.11
N PRO A 132 17.04 13.80 6.47
CA PRO A 132 17.95 14.16 5.38
C PRO A 132 17.20 14.54 4.10
N LYS A 133 17.90 15.24 3.20
CA LYS A 133 17.44 15.41 1.82
C LYS A 133 17.77 14.15 1.02
N VAL A 134 16.76 13.53 0.42
CA VAL A 134 16.89 12.28 -0.36
C VAL A 134 16.63 12.58 -1.84
N TYR A 135 17.54 12.16 -2.72
CA TYR A 135 17.40 12.33 -4.17
C TYR A 135 16.92 11.06 -4.90
N GLY A 136 17.01 9.88 -4.25
CA GLY A 136 16.41 8.64 -4.73
C GLY A 136 15.03 8.33 -4.14
N GLY A 137 14.66 7.04 -4.09
CA GLY A 137 13.37 6.59 -3.55
C GLY A 137 13.33 6.62 -2.03
N LEU A 138 12.19 7.01 -1.43
CA LEU A 138 12.01 7.01 0.03
C LEU A 138 10.95 5.97 0.41
N THR A 139 11.33 5.00 1.23
CA THR A 139 10.44 3.99 1.82
C THR A 139 10.49 4.13 3.33
N ARG A 140 9.34 4.34 3.99
CA ARG A 140 9.23 4.31 5.47
C ARG A 140 8.12 3.35 5.88
N VAL A 141 8.42 2.36 6.72
CA VAL A 141 7.47 1.37 7.22
C VAL A 141 7.49 1.37 8.75
N ASN A 142 6.55 2.06 9.39
CA ASN A 142 6.44 2.14 10.85
C ASN A 142 5.21 1.36 11.34
N ASN A 143 5.32 0.03 11.44
CA ASN A 143 4.31 -0.78 12.13
C ASN A 143 4.93 -1.83 13.05
N LEU A 144 4.83 -1.54 14.35
CA LEU A 144 5.24 -2.36 15.50
C LEU A 144 4.27 -3.53 15.76
N PHE A 145 3.76 -4.18 14.70
CA PHE A 145 2.88 -5.35 14.79
C PHE A 145 3.46 -6.59 14.08
N LEU A 146 4.78 -6.71 14.09
CA LEU A 146 5.50 -7.89 13.62
C LEU A 146 5.65 -8.94 14.73
N LYS A 147 4.54 -9.55 15.15
CA LYS A 147 4.59 -10.73 16.04
C LYS A 147 4.60 -12.08 15.31
N GLY A 148 4.59 -12.12 13.97
CA GLY A 148 4.52 -13.40 13.24
C GLY A 148 5.35 -13.59 11.96
N ILE A 149 5.84 -12.51 11.31
CA ILE A 149 6.27 -12.61 9.89
C ILE A 149 7.80 -12.45 9.70
N PHE A 150 8.56 -12.15 10.76
CA PHE A 150 10.02 -11.96 10.67
C PHE A 150 10.86 -13.24 10.40
N LYS A 151 10.26 -14.41 10.16
CA LYS A 151 11.00 -15.68 9.98
C LYS A 151 11.12 -16.20 8.54
N ILE A 152 10.66 -15.46 7.52
CA ILE A 152 10.71 -15.92 6.11
C ILE A 152 11.68 -15.08 5.24
N ILE A 153 12.26 -13.99 5.76
CA ILE A 153 13.16 -13.13 4.97
C ILE A 153 14.61 -13.68 4.99
N LYS A 154 14.91 -14.58 4.06
CA LYS A 154 16.24 -14.88 3.46
C LYS A 154 15.99 -15.84 2.28
N PRO A 155 16.56 -15.72 1.05
CA PRO A 155 17.67 -14.86 0.57
C PRO A 155 17.52 -14.39 -0.92
N PHE A 156 17.34 -13.10 -1.26
CA PHE A 156 17.28 -12.65 -2.67
C PHE A 156 17.81 -11.21 -2.88
N MET A 157 19.05 -10.94 -2.46
CA MET A 157 19.78 -9.71 -2.85
C MET A 157 20.99 -10.05 -3.72
N SER A 158 20.73 -10.60 -4.91
CA SER A 158 21.73 -10.67 -5.97
C SER A 158 21.08 -10.44 -7.34
N GLY A 159 21.53 -9.38 -8.02
CA GLY A 159 21.29 -9.19 -9.45
C GLY A 159 20.18 -8.22 -9.83
N PHE A 160 20.46 -6.92 -9.79
CA PHE A 160 19.75 -5.95 -10.63
C PHE A 160 20.71 -5.36 -11.66
N GLU A 161 20.64 -5.87 -12.89
CA GLU A 161 21.27 -5.30 -14.07
C GLU A 161 20.29 -4.30 -14.70
N VAL A 162 20.62 -3.01 -14.66
CA VAL A 162 19.80 -1.95 -15.27
C VAL A 162 20.17 -1.80 -16.74
N LYS A 163 19.33 -2.34 -17.64
CA LYS A 163 19.36 -1.97 -19.07
C LYS A 163 18.52 -0.71 -19.30
N LYS A 164 19.14 0.29 -19.93
CA LYS A 164 18.51 1.56 -20.34
C LYS A 164 17.41 1.31 -21.37
N GLY A 165 16.17 1.60 -21.01
CA GLY A 165 15.02 1.72 -21.90
C GLY A 165 14.04 2.77 -21.36
N ASN A 166 13.49 3.61 -22.24
CA ASN A 166 12.53 4.66 -21.91
C ASN A 166 11.17 4.06 -21.49
N PHE A 167 11.04 3.62 -20.24
CA PHE A 167 9.78 3.22 -19.64
C PHE A 167 9.47 4.11 -18.43
N ARG A 168 8.24 4.64 -18.36
CA ARG A 168 7.69 5.22 -17.12
C ARG A 168 7.76 4.13 -16.05
N LYS A 169 8.42 4.41 -14.92
CA LYS A 169 8.71 3.41 -13.89
C LYS A 169 7.43 3.13 -13.11
N LYS A 170 6.94 1.89 -13.16
CA LYS A 170 5.92 1.41 -12.21
C LYS A 170 6.61 1.12 -10.88
N LYS A 171 6.11 1.67 -9.78
CA LYS A 171 6.59 1.33 -8.43
C LYS A 171 5.69 0.26 -7.85
N LYS A 172 6.26 -0.94 -7.65
CA LYS A 172 5.58 -2.07 -7.03
C LYS A 172 5.77 -2.03 -5.53
N HIS A 173 4.68 -2.05 -4.78
CA HIS A 173 4.64 -2.12 -3.33
C HIS A 173 3.81 -3.35 -2.92
N ASP A 174 4.04 -3.90 -1.74
CA ASP A 174 3.04 -4.81 -1.16
C ASP A 174 1.96 -3.95 -0.50
N VAL A 175 2.37 -3.04 0.40
CA VAL A 175 1.47 -2.06 1.02
C VAL A 175 2.05 -0.66 0.90
N LEU A 176 1.25 0.29 0.41
CA LEU A 176 1.54 1.72 0.41
C LEU A 176 0.66 2.44 1.44
N ILE A 177 1.27 3.14 2.40
CA ILE A 177 0.56 3.98 3.37
C ILE A 177 1.00 5.44 3.18
N VAL A 178 0.04 6.33 2.97
CA VAL A 178 0.26 7.77 2.80
C VAL A 178 -0.26 8.50 4.04
N ASP A 179 0.62 8.81 4.99
CA ASP A 179 0.25 9.45 6.26
C ASP A 179 0.12 10.97 6.19
N ASP A 180 0.97 11.62 5.40
CA ASP A 180 0.95 13.06 5.17
C ASP A 180 0.81 13.33 3.67
N ILE A 181 1.78 13.98 3.02
CA ILE A 181 1.71 14.27 1.59
C ILE A 181 2.58 13.30 0.80
N PHE A 182 1.99 12.63 -0.19
CA PHE A 182 2.71 11.82 -1.17
C PHE A 182 2.32 12.24 -2.59
N LYS A 183 3.29 12.72 -3.35
CA LYS A 183 3.12 13.13 -4.75
C LYS A 183 4.05 12.36 -5.65
N THR A 184 3.55 11.85 -6.77
CA THR A 184 4.35 11.08 -7.73
C THR A 184 3.80 11.21 -9.14
N ASP A 185 4.67 11.24 -10.14
CA ASP A 185 4.26 11.10 -11.55
C ASP A 185 4.22 9.63 -12.01
N ASP A 186 4.72 8.72 -11.16
CA ASP A 186 4.74 7.29 -11.43
C ASP A 186 3.37 6.64 -11.20
N ASP A 187 3.16 5.52 -11.89
CA ASP A 187 2.04 4.62 -11.61
C ASP A 187 2.36 3.80 -10.35
N ILE A 188 1.35 3.67 -9.47
CA ILE A 188 1.42 2.86 -8.27
C ILE A 188 0.81 1.49 -8.55
N GLU A 189 1.57 0.45 -8.25
CA GLU A 189 1.08 -0.93 -8.22
C GLU A 189 1.28 -1.45 -6.80
N ALA A 190 0.21 -1.83 -6.11
CA ALA A 190 0.31 -2.34 -4.75
C ALA A 190 -0.71 -3.44 -4.46
N GLU A 191 -0.48 -4.34 -3.51
CA GLU A 191 -1.58 -5.19 -3.01
C GLU A 191 -2.61 -4.30 -2.27
N LYS A 192 -2.11 -3.42 -1.39
CA LYS A 192 -2.95 -2.51 -0.60
C LYS A 192 -2.44 -1.08 -0.59
N VAL A 193 -3.34 -0.12 -0.73
CA VAL A 193 -3.07 1.31 -0.58
C VAL A 193 -3.96 1.91 0.50
N ILE A 194 -3.38 2.62 1.46
CA ILE A 194 -4.09 3.36 2.51
C ILE A 194 -3.67 4.83 2.43
N VAL A 195 -4.64 5.72 2.25
CA VAL A 195 -4.39 7.17 2.18
C VAL A 195 -5.00 7.85 3.40
N ASN A 196 -4.18 8.12 4.41
CA ASN A 196 -4.54 8.88 5.62
C ASN A 196 -4.43 10.39 5.39
N GLY A 197 -3.39 10.82 4.67
CA GLY A 197 -3.11 12.21 4.33
C GLY A 197 -3.58 12.59 2.93
N PHE A 198 -2.68 13.09 2.09
CA PHE A 198 -2.93 13.52 0.72
C PHE A 198 -2.06 12.76 -0.29
N PHE A 199 -2.70 11.98 -1.15
CA PHE A 199 -2.09 11.34 -2.31
C PHE A 199 -2.37 12.13 -3.59
N GLU A 200 -1.34 12.36 -4.40
CA GLU A 200 -1.45 12.88 -5.76
C GLU A 200 -0.57 12.06 -6.70
N GLY A 201 -1.14 11.42 -7.71
CA GLY A 201 -0.34 10.76 -8.73
C GLY A 201 -1.10 10.37 -9.98
N ASN A 202 -0.46 9.59 -10.87
CA ASN A 202 -1.07 9.28 -12.16
C ASN A 202 -2.13 8.18 -12.04
N SER A 203 -1.75 6.96 -11.67
CA SER A 203 -2.68 5.85 -11.50
C SER A 203 -2.36 4.99 -10.29
N ILE A 204 -3.39 4.34 -9.75
CA ILE A 204 -3.25 3.29 -8.74
C ILE A 204 -3.85 2.01 -9.30
N THR A 205 -3.07 0.94 -9.29
CA THR A 205 -3.51 -0.43 -9.49
C THR A 205 -3.32 -1.19 -8.19
N ALA A 206 -4.39 -1.75 -7.61
CA ALA A 206 -4.28 -2.50 -6.37
C ALA A 206 -5.36 -3.55 -6.15
N GLU A 207 -5.23 -4.40 -5.13
CA GLU A 207 -6.35 -5.24 -4.68
C GLU A 207 -7.27 -4.45 -3.75
N HIS A 208 -6.68 -3.65 -2.85
CA HIS A 208 -7.42 -2.88 -1.85
C HIS A 208 -6.99 -1.41 -1.81
N LEU A 209 -7.95 -0.50 -1.79
CA LEU A 209 -7.73 0.94 -1.57
C LEU A 209 -8.65 1.46 -0.47
N GLU A 210 -8.06 2.01 0.59
CA GLU A 210 -8.80 2.75 1.62
C GLU A 210 -8.35 4.22 1.66
N VAL A 211 -9.27 5.14 1.43
CA VAL A 211 -8.99 6.58 1.44
C VAL A 211 -9.69 7.23 2.63
N LEU A 212 -8.92 7.56 3.66
CA LEU A 212 -9.35 8.26 4.87
C LEU A 212 -9.15 9.78 4.73
N GLY A 213 -8.08 10.20 4.06
CA GLY A 213 -7.76 11.59 3.76
C GLY A 213 -8.24 12.00 2.37
N LYS A 214 -7.32 12.34 1.46
CA LYS A 214 -7.64 12.75 0.09
C LYS A 214 -6.73 12.08 -0.93
N ALA A 215 -7.31 11.53 -1.99
CA ALA A 215 -6.57 10.97 -3.13
C ALA A 215 -6.97 11.66 -4.44
N ASN A 216 -5.97 12.10 -5.19
CA ASN A 216 -6.09 12.66 -6.52
C ASN A 216 -5.32 11.79 -7.50
N CYS A 217 -6.00 11.25 -8.51
CA CYS A 217 -5.35 10.50 -9.58
C CYS A 217 -6.13 10.57 -10.89
N SER A 218 -5.53 10.12 -11.98
CA SER A 218 -6.23 9.99 -13.27
C SER A 218 -7.04 8.70 -13.32
N ASP A 219 -6.45 7.57 -12.89
CA ASP A 219 -7.07 6.26 -13.00
C ASP A 219 -6.93 5.43 -11.70
N LEU A 220 -8.03 4.80 -11.29
CA LEU A 220 -8.07 3.76 -10.25
C LEU A 220 -8.48 2.43 -10.88
N ARG A 221 -7.65 1.41 -10.76
CA ARG A 221 -7.97 0.01 -11.11
C ARG A 221 -7.75 -0.83 -9.87
N VAL A 222 -8.77 -0.94 -9.04
CA VAL A 222 -8.63 -1.56 -7.72
C VAL A 222 -9.79 -2.49 -7.46
N ASN A 223 -9.58 -3.71 -7.00
CA ASN A 223 -10.69 -4.65 -6.80
C ASN A 223 -11.70 -4.12 -5.77
N ASN A 224 -11.23 -3.72 -4.58
CA ASN A 224 -12.09 -3.16 -3.53
C ASN A 224 -11.65 -1.74 -3.14
N ILE A 225 -12.56 -0.77 -3.32
CA ILE A 225 -12.36 0.63 -2.99
C ILE A 225 -13.28 1.05 -1.85
N LYS A 226 -12.69 1.59 -0.78
CA LYS A 226 -13.40 2.22 0.33
C LYS A 226 -13.02 3.68 0.48
N VAL A 227 -13.98 4.57 0.31
CA VAL A 227 -13.79 6.03 0.37
C VAL A 227 -14.44 6.60 1.62
N MET A 228 -13.65 6.91 2.65
CA MET A 228 -14.09 7.59 3.86
C MET A 228 -13.82 9.11 3.82
N GLY A 229 -12.75 9.51 3.14
CA GLY A 229 -12.38 10.90 2.91
C GLY A 229 -12.85 11.40 1.54
N LYS A 230 -11.93 11.91 0.72
CA LYS A 230 -12.24 12.44 -0.62
C LYS A 230 -11.37 11.81 -1.71
N VAL A 231 -12.00 11.31 -2.77
CA VAL A 231 -11.30 10.87 -3.98
C VAL A 231 -11.69 11.76 -5.16
N ASN A 232 -10.71 12.21 -5.94
CA ASN A 232 -10.93 12.81 -7.26
C ASN A 232 -10.17 11.97 -8.28
N CYS A 233 -10.90 11.27 -9.15
CA CYS A 233 -10.32 10.37 -10.14
C CYS A 233 -11.08 10.40 -11.47
N ASN A 234 -10.42 10.47 -12.62
CA ASN A 234 -11.15 10.50 -13.89
C ASN A 234 -11.85 9.17 -14.16
N ASN A 235 -11.12 8.04 -14.11
CA ASN A 235 -11.69 6.72 -14.39
C ASN A 235 -11.49 5.78 -13.21
N ILE A 236 -12.55 5.12 -12.79
CA ILE A 236 -12.54 4.17 -11.68
C ILE A 236 -13.08 2.85 -12.18
N SER A 237 -12.31 1.78 -12.00
CA SER A 237 -12.68 0.39 -12.31
C SER A 237 -12.44 -0.45 -11.07
N SER A 238 -13.48 -1.15 -10.62
CA SER A 238 -13.45 -1.94 -9.38
C SER A 238 -14.34 -3.17 -9.49
N GLU A 239 -14.22 -4.12 -8.57
CA GLU A 239 -15.29 -5.10 -8.31
C GLU A 239 -16.28 -4.46 -7.33
N GLU A 240 -15.79 -3.93 -6.21
CA GLU A 240 -16.61 -3.33 -5.15
C GLU A 240 -16.19 -1.89 -4.81
N ILE A 241 -17.15 -0.97 -4.78
CA ILE A 241 -16.93 0.42 -4.34
C ILE A 241 -17.88 0.76 -3.19
N THR A 242 -17.33 1.18 -2.05
CA THR A 242 -18.08 1.75 -0.93
C THR A 242 -17.70 3.20 -0.71
N VAL A 243 -18.66 4.12 -0.80
CA VAL A 243 -18.45 5.56 -0.60
C VAL A 243 -19.16 6.04 0.67
N LEU A 244 -18.38 6.30 1.71
CA LEU A 244 -18.83 6.92 2.97
C LEU A 244 -18.58 8.43 2.98
N GLY A 245 -17.51 8.88 2.32
CA GLY A 245 -17.11 10.28 2.18
C GLY A 245 -17.57 10.89 0.86
N ALA A 246 -16.65 11.44 0.08
CA ALA A 246 -16.91 12.07 -1.21
C ALA A 246 -16.09 11.43 -2.34
N LEU A 247 -16.78 10.98 -3.39
CA LEU A 247 -16.15 10.48 -4.61
C LEU A 247 -16.51 11.40 -5.78
N HIS A 248 -15.49 11.99 -6.40
CA HIS A 248 -15.65 12.70 -7.66
C HIS A 248 -14.91 11.94 -8.76
N GLY A 249 -15.59 11.69 -9.86
CA GLY A 249 -14.92 11.18 -11.04
C GLY A 249 -15.63 11.46 -12.34
N LYS A 250 -15.09 10.95 -13.45
CA LYS A 250 -15.77 11.03 -14.74
C LYS A 250 -16.54 9.74 -14.97
N ASN A 251 -15.84 8.63 -15.12
CA ASN A 251 -16.43 7.32 -15.39
C ASN A 251 -16.19 6.38 -14.21
N ILE A 252 -17.25 5.75 -13.72
CA ILE A 252 -17.19 4.75 -12.66
C ILE A 252 -17.74 3.44 -13.22
N SER A 253 -16.93 2.38 -13.12
CA SER A 253 -17.31 1.02 -13.49
C SER A 253 -17.05 0.10 -12.29
N ALA A 254 -18.07 -0.65 -11.87
CA ALA A 254 -17.92 -1.66 -10.82
C ALA A 254 -18.90 -2.82 -11.00
N GLU A 255 -18.74 -3.93 -10.28
CA GLU A 255 -19.85 -4.89 -10.15
C GLU A 255 -20.84 -4.35 -9.12
N ASN A 256 -20.35 -4.01 -7.93
CA ASN A 256 -21.14 -3.54 -6.81
C ASN A 256 -20.72 -2.13 -6.37
N MET A 257 -21.69 -1.22 -6.21
CA MET A 257 -21.44 0.12 -5.68
C MET A 257 -22.43 0.51 -4.60
N GLU A 258 -21.93 0.82 -3.40
CA GLU A 258 -22.70 1.33 -2.27
C GLU A 258 -22.32 2.78 -1.96
N ILE A 259 -23.31 3.67 -1.96
CA ILE A 259 -23.14 5.12 -1.75
C ILE A 259 -23.88 5.53 -0.49
N LYS A 260 -23.14 5.78 0.58
CA LYS A 260 -23.63 6.34 1.85
C LYS A 260 -23.31 7.83 1.99
N GLY A 261 -22.23 8.28 1.34
CA GLY A 261 -21.80 9.67 1.30
C GLY A 261 -22.31 10.42 0.06
N GLY A 262 -21.39 11.08 -0.65
CA GLY A 262 -21.69 11.81 -1.88
C GLY A 262 -20.85 11.36 -3.06
N VAL A 263 -21.50 11.11 -4.20
CA VAL A 263 -20.83 10.83 -5.47
C VAL A 263 -21.24 11.86 -6.51
N SER A 264 -20.26 12.43 -7.21
CA SER A 264 -20.50 13.27 -8.39
C SER A 264 -19.66 12.77 -9.56
N CYS A 265 -20.31 12.36 -10.64
CA CYS A 265 -19.61 11.89 -11.83
C CYS A 265 -20.32 12.21 -13.15
N ASP A 266 -19.77 11.73 -14.25
CA ASP A 266 -20.42 11.77 -15.55
C ASP A 266 -21.25 10.49 -15.72
N ASP A 267 -20.61 9.32 -15.69
CA ASP A 267 -21.27 8.05 -16.03
C ASP A 267 -20.98 6.99 -14.95
N VAL A 268 -22.02 6.27 -14.53
CA VAL A 268 -21.95 5.11 -13.63
C VAL A 268 -22.41 3.87 -14.40
N ASN A 269 -21.55 2.85 -14.48
CA ASN A 269 -21.87 1.55 -15.07
C ASN A 269 -21.60 0.47 -14.03
N VAL A 270 -22.65 -0.12 -13.46
CA VAL A 270 -22.51 -1.16 -12.44
C VAL A 270 -23.46 -2.33 -12.67
N GLU A 271 -23.34 -3.42 -11.93
CA GLU A 271 -24.40 -4.44 -11.88
C GLU A 271 -25.40 -4.03 -10.80
N THR A 272 -24.92 -3.84 -9.56
CA THR A 272 -25.75 -3.40 -8.43
C THR A 272 -25.36 -2.01 -7.93
N LEU A 273 -26.32 -1.11 -7.86
CA LEU A 273 -26.19 0.24 -7.29
C LEU A 273 -27.08 0.41 -6.06
N LYS A 274 -26.48 0.66 -4.89
CA LYS A 274 -27.20 1.00 -3.66
C LYS A 274 -26.89 2.41 -3.22
N VAL A 275 -27.92 3.23 -3.01
CA VAL A 275 -27.77 4.64 -2.63
C VAL A 275 -28.55 4.92 -1.35
N SER A 276 -27.80 5.17 -0.27
CA SER A 276 -28.30 5.70 1.01
C SER A 276 -27.97 7.20 1.18
N GLY A 277 -27.02 7.72 0.39
CA GLY A 277 -26.56 9.11 0.40
C GLY A 277 -27.03 9.89 -0.83
N THR A 278 -26.09 10.54 -1.51
CA THR A 278 -26.37 11.35 -2.70
C THR A 278 -25.54 10.91 -3.90
N LEU A 279 -26.19 10.72 -5.05
CA LEU A 279 -25.53 10.47 -6.33
C LEU A 279 -25.96 11.52 -7.35
N LYS A 280 -24.99 12.25 -7.90
CA LYS A 280 -25.17 13.14 -9.03
C LYS A 280 -24.37 12.63 -10.22
N CYS A 281 -25.04 12.35 -11.34
CA CYS A 281 -24.36 11.94 -12.57
C CYS A 281 -25.09 12.43 -13.82
N ARG A 282 -24.55 12.13 -15.00
CA ARG A 282 -25.22 12.31 -16.29
C ARG A 282 -26.00 11.07 -16.67
N ASN A 283 -25.40 9.89 -16.54
CA ASN A 283 -26.06 8.62 -16.88
C ASN A 283 -25.76 7.54 -15.83
N ILE A 284 -26.75 6.67 -15.62
CA ILE A 284 -26.63 5.44 -14.84
C ILE A 284 -27.02 4.28 -15.75
N ASN A 285 -26.16 3.27 -15.81
CA ASN A 285 -26.46 1.94 -16.35
C ASN A 285 -26.21 0.93 -15.23
N ALA A 286 -27.26 0.24 -14.80
CA ALA A 286 -27.22 -0.79 -13.78
C ALA A 286 -28.07 -2.00 -14.18
N GLU A 287 -27.95 -3.12 -13.50
CA GLU A 287 -29.00 -4.15 -13.50
C GLU A 287 -29.99 -3.83 -12.38
N ASP A 288 -29.47 -3.71 -11.16
CA ASP A 288 -30.24 -3.41 -9.96
C ASP A 288 -29.93 -2.02 -9.40
N ILE A 289 -30.98 -1.25 -9.08
CA ILE A 289 -30.86 0.03 -8.36
C ILE A 289 -31.73 0.01 -7.10
N GLU A 290 -31.11 0.25 -5.94
CA GLU A 290 -31.80 0.47 -4.66
C GLU A 290 -31.54 1.89 -4.15
N VAL A 291 -32.61 2.63 -3.85
CA VAL A 291 -32.55 4.00 -3.34
C VAL A 291 -33.30 4.09 -2.01
N ASP A 292 -32.58 4.30 -0.92
CA ASP A 292 -33.16 4.35 0.44
C ASP A 292 -33.99 5.60 0.70
N GLU A 293 -34.85 5.55 1.72
CA GLU A 293 -35.83 6.60 2.07
C GLU A 293 -35.28 8.04 2.12
N ASN A 294 -34.04 8.21 2.62
CA ASN A 294 -33.40 9.53 2.77
C ASN A 294 -32.38 9.84 1.66
N ALA A 295 -32.27 8.97 0.66
CA ALA A 295 -31.29 9.09 -0.41
C ALA A 295 -31.84 9.88 -1.60
N ALA A 296 -30.91 10.45 -2.38
CA ALA A 296 -31.26 11.19 -3.58
C ALA A 296 -30.32 10.87 -4.74
N ILE A 297 -30.92 10.54 -5.89
CA ILE A 297 -30.24 10.46 -7.17
C ILE A 297 -30.68 11.65 -8.04
N SER A 298 -29.72 12.32 -8.67
CA SER A 298 -29.93 13.33 -9.70
C SER A 298 -29.11 12.96 -10.93
N THR A 299 -29.80 12.59 -12.01
CA THR A 299 -29.17 12.10 -13.24
C THR A 299 -29.87 12.62 -14.49
N GLY A 300 -29.19 12.53 -15.63
CA GLY A 300 -29.81 12.76 -16.94
C GLY A 300 -30.62 11.55 -17.38
N ASN A 301 -30.01 10.37 -17.43
CA ASN A 301 -30.68 9.14 -17.84
C ASN A 301 -30.41 7.99 -16.86
N VAL A 302 -31.37 7.08 -16.76
CA VAL A 302 -31.24 5.79 -16.07
C VAL A 302 -31.63 4.67 -17.01
N THR A 303 -30.79 3.64 -17.08
CA THR A 303 -31.08 2.33 -17.63
C THR A 303 -30.84 1.30 -16.53
N ALA A 304 -31.85 0.51 -16.20
CA ALA A 304 -31.81 -0.55 -15.20
C ALA A 304 -32.65 -1.75 -15.65
N GLU A 305 -32.50 -2.91 -15.03
CA GLU A 305 -33.54 -3.96 -15.09
C GLU A 305 -34.55 -3.68 -13.98
N ASP A 306 -34.11 -3.67 -12.72
CA ASP A 306 -34.94 -3.48 -11.55
C ASP A 306 -34.57 -2.22 -10.74
N ILE A 307 -35.60 -1.47 -10.33
CA ILE A 307 -35.45 -0.29 -9.46
C ILE A 307 -36.33 -0.41 -8.21
N ILE A 308 -35.70 -0.43 -7.04
CA ILE A 308 -36.35 -0.28 -5.73
C ILE A 308 -36.16 1.16 -5.25
N LEU A 309 -37.21 1.96 -5.32
CA LEU A 309 -37.18 3.39 -5.02
C LEU A 309 -37.98 3.70 -3.75
N ASN A 310 -37.27 3.92 -2.65
CA ASN A 310 -37.83 4.44 -1.40
C ASN A 310 -37.46 5.91 -1.16
N GLY A 311 -36.34 6.37 -1.73
CA GLY A 311 -35.89 7.77 -1.69
C GLY A 311 -36.40 8.62 -2.84
N THR A 312 -35.55 9.53 -3.34
CA THR A 312 -35.87 10.40 -4.48
C THR A 312 -34.98 10.10 -5.69
N LEU A 313 -35.59 9.88 -6.85
CA LEU A 313 -34.90 9.78 -8.14
C LEU A 313 -35.35 10.92 -9.05
N ASN A 314 -34.44 11.83 -9.37
CA ASN A 314 -34.65 12.89 -10.36
C ASN A 314 -33.87 12.54 -11.64
N ALA A 315 -34.57 12.23 -12.73
CA ALA A 315 -33.96 11.80 -13.98
C ALA A 315 -34.62 12.48 -15.18
N GLY A 316 -33.87 12.85 -16.21
CA GLY A 316 -34.45 13.28 -17.49
C GLY A 316 -35.28 12.16 -18.14
N PHE A 317 -34.73 10.96 -18.20
CA PHE A 317 -35.41 9.76 -18.70
C PHE A 317 -35.05 8.53 -17.88
N VAL A 318 -36.01 7.62 -17.69
CA VAL A 318 -35.81 6.33 -17.02
C VAL A 318 -36.30 5.19 -17.91
N HIS A 319 -35.43 4.22 -18.14
CA HIS A 319 -35.75 2.95 -18.77
C HIS A 319 -35.48 1.82 -17.78
N CYS A 320 -36.48 0.98 -17.51
CA CYS A 320 -36.34 -0.20 -16.66
C CYS A 320 -37.35 -1.29 -17.01
N GLU A 321 -37.13 -2.52 -16.56
CA GLU A 321 -38.16 -3.57 -16.59
C GLU A 321 -39.15 -3.33 -15.47
N THR A 322 -38.68 -3.29 -14.22
CA THR A 322 -39.51 -3.08 -13.03
C THR A 322 -39.10 -1.84 -12.25
N ILE A 323 -40.08 -1.10 -11.73
CA ILE A 323 -39.86 -0.13 -10.67
C ILE A 323 -40.88 -0.29 -9.55
N SER A 324 -40.43 -0.30 -8.29
CA SER A 324 -41.28 -0.49 -7.11
C SER A 324 -40.82 0.35 -5.92
N GLY A 325 -41.68 0.51 -4.91
CA GLY A 325 -41.33 1.21 -3.65
C GLY A 325 -42.30 2.34 -3.30
N ASN A 326 -41.94 3.14 -2.29
CA ASN A 326 -42.76 4.26 -1.79
C ASN A 326 -42.07 5.63 -1.95
N GLY A 327 -41.03 5.69 -2.79
CA GLY A 327 -40.24 6.87 -3.03
C GLY A 327 -40.83 7.80 -4.08
N LYS A 328 -40.06 8.86 -4.41
CA LYS A 328 -40.46 9.91 -5.36
C LYS A 328 -39.67 9.80 -6.64
N LEU A 329 -40.36 9.47 -7.73
CA LEU A 329 -39.81 9.54 -9.09
C LEU A 329 -40.19 10.88 -9.75
N ASN A 330 -39.20 11.71 -10.04
CA ASN A 330 -39.36 12.91 -10.85
C ASN A 330 -38.66 12.72 -12.18
N THR A 331 -39.42 12.44 -13.24
CA THR A 331 -38.84 12.22 -14.57
C THR A 331 -39.53 12.93 -15.72
N GLY A 332 -38.75 13.27 -16.75
CA GLY A 332 -39.26 13.79 -18.02
C GLY A 332 -39.85 12.70 -18.91
N GLY A 333 -39.48 11.43 -18.71
CA GLY A 333 -40.06 10.28 -19.40
C GLY A 333 -39.71 8.95 -18.74
N LEU A 334 -40.67 8.04 -18.71
CA LEU A 334 -40.54 6.70 -18.14
C LEU A 334 -40.93 5.66 -19.20
N SER A 335 -40.04 4.71 -19.45
CA SER A 335 -40.32 3.49 -20.21
C SER A 335 -40.09 2.30 -19.29
N CYS A 336 -41.17 1.73 -18.78
CA CYS A 336 -41.15 0.65 -17.79
C CYS A 336 -42.21 -0.40 -18.11
N GLU A 337 -41.86 -1.69 -17.96
CA GLU A 337 -42.80 -2.80 -18.16
C GLU A 337 -43.75 -2.95 -16.97
N GLU A 338 -43.20 -2.92 -15.75
CA GLU A 338 -43.94 -3.05 -14.49
C GLU A 338 -43.67 -1.90 -13.52
N ASN A 339 -44.64 -0.99 -13.38
CA ASN A 339 -44.55 0.13 -12.43
C ASN A 339 -45.46 -0.10 -11.20
N ASN A 340 -44.82 -0.39 -10.08
CA ASN A 340 -45.40 -0.68 -8.77
C ASN A 340 -45.06 0.40 -7.71
N LEU A 341 -44.76 1.63 -8.13
CA LEU A 341 -44.57 2.77 -7.22
C LEU A 341 -45.89 3.18 -6.55
N LYS A 342 -45.84 3.46 -5.24
CA LYS A 342 -47.02 3.81 -4.43
C LYS A 342 -47.11 5.30 -4.08
#